data_AF-A0A669Q929-F1
#
_entry.id   AF-A0A669Q929-F1
#
_cell.length_a   1.000
_cell.length_b   1.000
_cell.length_c   1.000
_cell.angle_alpha   90.00
_cell.angle_beta   90.00
_cell.angle_gamma   90.00
#
_symmetry.space_group_name_H-M   'P 1'
#
loop_
_entity.id
_entity.type
_entity.pdbx_description
1 polymer ?
#
loop_
_entity_poly.entity_id
_entity_poly.type
_entity_poly.pdbx_seq_one_letter_code
_entity_poly.pdbx_strand_id
1 'polypeptide(L)'
;MRRLPLPLLLAGLVLGLGLGLGEPEPPAPSGAQCLEHDCFAVFWKPGPFAAASAACQRHGGHLMTVRSTVAEDAIGLLLRNRDGKLWLGLRLPTLCTEPARRLRGFQWVTGDTRTDYDNWAPSGRRCGQLCVAVSRELSWEERSCEEPADGFLCEYNYPDSCPRLPLADGASLAYRTPFGATGGDFMALPPGSTAVVSPMGLQLLCEAAASSGRTRWGRSEPGAWQCLLANGGCEGSCEEFGGAPRCVCPAGKKLGPDGRGCLSPCASAPCDHHCVPDGESFHCMCAEGYQLGPDGSSCQDVDDCVRVPEVCEQVCHNTEGGFECRCHRGYEMVEGHCMPVPNCSTGPCDHICEDVPGSYQCSCHNGYVVDPKNPTQCVRQCEDGRCLAECDFSNLSCFCPEGFVTDHLPDGVTLCVDIDECENNYCEHNCTNTLGSYVCHCQPGYVPFDINHCKPISPDDNVDEYSGDSGPSPPIPSHIPPKAEHLHPGALVGITMGVLCTALVLLAVGYHLARKRCHPPSSMEYKYGSPREKEMGLQQVSASQKV
;
A
#
# COMPACT_ATOMS: atom_id res chain seq x y z
N MET A 1 36.04 -38.32 -70.21
CA MET A 1 35.08 -38.43 -69.09
C MET A 1 35.52 -37.42 -68.04
N ARG A 2 34.75 -36.32 -67.83
CA ARG A 2 33.98 -36.06 -66.58
C ARG A 2 34.91 -36.00 -65.35
N ARG A 3 35.10 -34.90 -64.59
CA ARG A 3 34.42 -33.60 -64.43
C ARG A 3 35.46 -32.54 -64.00
N LEU A 4 35.15 -31.29 -64.32
CA LEU A 4 35.92 -30.05 -64.15
C LEU A 4 36.31 -29.72 -62.69
N PRO A 5 37.46 -29.03 -62.47
CA PRO A 5 37.70 -28.18 -61.32
C PRO A 5 37.24 -26.72 -61.58
N LEU A 6 36.89 -26.06 -60.48
CA LEU A 6 36.56 -24.64 -60.27
C LEU A 6 37.24 -23.63 -61.23
N PRO A 7 36.52 -22.60 -61.68
CA PRO A 7 37.13 -21.30 -61.87
C PRO A 7 36.39 -20.15 -61.16
N LEU A 8 37.20 -19.13 -60.86
CA LEU A 8 36.95 -17.87 -60.20
C LEU A 8 35.60 -17.21 -60.50
N LEU A 9 34.90 -16.79 -59.43
CA LEU A 9 33.86 -15.76 -59.48
C LEU A 9 34.49 -14.41 -59.13
N LEU A 10 34.52 -13.49 -60.11
CA LEU A 10 34.80 -12.08 -59.91
C LEU A 10 33.72 -11.48 -58.99
N ALA A 11 34.13 -11.00 -57.82
CA ALA A 11 33.31 -10.11 -56.99
C ALA A 11 33.38 -8.69 -57.57
N GLY A 12 32.33 -8.29 -58.29
CA GLY A 12 32.07 -6.89 -58.61
C GLY A 12 31.55 -6.16 -57.38
N LEU A 13 32.37 -5.30 -56.77
CA LEU A 13 31.93 -4.31 -55.80
C LEU A 13 31.10 -3.25 -56.54
N VAL A 14 29.78 -3.36 -56.47
CA VAL A 14 28.88 -2.22 -56.72
C VAL A 14 28.64 -1.56 -55.36
N LEU A 15 29.33 -0.45 -55.12
CA LEU A 15 28.96 0.49 -54.06
C LEU A 15 27.58 1.06 -54.39
N GLY A 16 26.55 0.48 -53.79
CA GLY A 16 25.25 1.10 -53.69
C GLY A 16 25.35 2.32 -52.77
N LEU A 17 25.45 3.50 -53.38
CA LEU A 17 25.08 4.76 -52.72
C LEU A 17 23.62 4.60 -52.26
N GLY A 18 23.45 4.34 -50.97
CA GLY A 18 22.16 4.45 -50.30
C GLY A 18 21.71 5.90 -50.36
N LEU A 19 20.98 6.25 -51.41
CA LEU A 19 20.08 7.38 -51.39
C LEU A 19 19.05 7.06 -50.30
N GLY A 20 19.22 7.67 -49.14
CA GLY A 20 18.17 7.79 -48.14
C GLY A 20 17.00 8.52 -48.76
N LEU A 21 16.11 7.78 -49.41
CA LEU A 21 14.75 8.22 -49.62
C LEU A 21 14.15 8.33 -48.22
N GLY A 22 14.17 9.55 -47.67
CA GLY A 22 13.40 9.88 -46.48
C GLY A 22 11.99 9.35 -46.67
N GLU A 23 11.44 8.71 -45.65
CA GLU A 23 10.03 8.35 -45.64
C GLU A 23 9.21 9.57 -46.10
N PRO A 24 8.26 9.41 -47.04
CA PRO A 24 7.44 10.51 -47.47
C PRO A 24 6.74 11.12 -46.24
N GLU A 25 6.91 12.43 -46.05
CA GLU A 25 6.31 13.17 -44.94
C GLU A 25 4.82 12.78 -44.85
N PRO A 26 4.33 12.35 -43.66
CA PRO A 26 2.96 11.88 -43.54
C PRO A 26 1.99 12.96 -44.02
N PRO A 27 0.92 12.59 -44.74
CA PRO A 27 0.00 13.55 -45.32
C PRO A 27 -0.59 14.43 -44.21
N ALA A 28 -0.53 15.75 -44.37
CA ALA A 28 -1.16 16.67 -43.44
C ALA A 28 -2.69 16.48 -43.44
N PRO A 29 -3.34 16.64 -42.28
CA PRO A 29 -4.80 16.61 -42.21
C PRO A 29 -5.39 17.76 -43.01
N SER A 30 -6.53 17.51 -43.64
CA SER A 30 -7.26 18.54 -44.41
C SER A 30 -8.00 19.52 -43.52
N GLY A 31 -8.20 19.18 -42.25
CA GLY A 31 -8.78 20.02 -41.22
C GLY A 31 -8.53 19.41 -39.84
N ALA A 32 -8.46 20.25 -38.81
CA ALA A 32 -8.31 19.80 -37.44
C ALA A 32 -8.99 20.76 -36.47
N GLN A 33 -9.47 20.21 -35.35
CA GLN A 33 -10.09 20.94 -34.25
C GLN A 33 -9.53 20.39 -32.94
N CYS A 34 -8.98 21.25 -32.10
CA CYS A 34 -8.47 20.87 -30.78
C CYS A 34 -9.30 21.58 -29.71
N LEU A 35 -9.77 20.82 -28.72
CA LEU A 35 -10.60 21.25 -27.61
C LEU A 35 -10.00 20.65 -26.32
N GLU A 36 -9.52 21.51 -25.42
CA GLU A 36 -8.87 21.11 -24.17
C GLU A 36 -7.75 20.09 -24.38
N HIS A 37 -8.01 18.82 -24.07
CA HIS A 37 -7.07 17.69 -24.13
C HIS A 37 -7.20 16.85 -25.40
N ASP A 38 -8.23 17.08 -26.22
CA ASP A 38 -8.55 16.24 -27.37
C ASP A 38 -8.42 17.03 -28.68
N CYS A 39 -7.71 16.44 -29.65
CA CYS A 39 -7.56 16.96 -30.99
C CYS A 39 -8.15 15.98 -32.01
N PHE A 40 -9.03 16.48 -32.86
CA PHE A 40 -9.68 15.75 -33.94
C PHE A 40 -9.14 16.22 -35.28
N ALA A 41 -8.90 15.28 -36.20
CA ALA A 41 -8.37 15.60 -37.52
C ALA A 41 -9.04 14.78 -38.62
N VAL A 42 -9.29 15.41 -39.76
CA VAL A 42 -9.89 14.75 -40.95
C VAL A 42 -8.86 14.55 -42.05
N PHE A 43 -8.84 13.34 -42.61
CA PHE A 43 -7.98 12.97 -43.73
C PHE A 43 -8.84 12.44 -44.88
N TRP A 44 -8.86 13.16 -46.00
CA TRP A 44 -9.55 12.74 -47.23
C TRP A 44 -8.67 11.86 -48.10
N LYS A 45 -8.26 10.72 -47.55
CA LYS A 45 -7.42 9.73 -48.22
C LYS A 45 -8.16 8.38 -48.26
N PRO A 46 -8.61 7.93 -49.44
CA PRO A 46 -9.34 6.67 -49.54
C PRO A 46 -8.50 5.47 -49.12
N GLY A 47 -9.12 4.53 -48.43
CA GLY A 47 -8.44 3.31 -47.98
C GLY A 47 -9.25 2.42 -47.04
N PRO A 48 -8.76 1.18 -46.80
CA PRO A 48 -9.40 0.25 -45.88
C PRO A 48 -9.21 0.70 -44.43
N PHE A 49 -10.04 0.18 -43.54
CA PHE A 49 -10.04 0.53 -42.11
C PHE A 49 -8.66 0.34 -41.46
N ALA A 50 -7.97 -0.76 -41.78
CA ALA A 50 -6.65 -1.06 -41.22
C ALA A 50 -5.60 0.01 -41.58
N ALA A 51 -5.61 0.50 -42.82
CA ALA A 51 -4.70 1.55 -43.26
C ALA A 51 -5.02 2.91 -42.59
N ALA A 52 -6.31 3.21 -42.42
CA ALA A 52 -6.77 4.39 -41.70
C ALA A 52 -6.37 4.34 -40.21
N SER A 53 -6.56 3.19 -39.56
CA SER A 53 -6.14 2.97 -38.16
C SER A 53 -4.63 3.16 -37.99
N ALA A 54 -3.82 2.55 -38.86
CA ALA A 54 -2.37 2.70 -38.84
C ALA A 54 -1.95 4.17 -39.09
N ALA A 55 -2.69 4.91 -39.92
CA ALA A 55 -2.39 6.31 -40.20
C ALA A 55 -2.52 7.20 -38.94
N CYS A 56 -3.58 7.03 -38.14
CA CYS A 56 -3.74 7.77 -36.88
C CYS A 56 -2.68 7.36 -35.83
N GLN A 57 -2.35 6.06 -35.75
CA GLN A 57 -1.38 5.52 -34.79
C GLN A 57 0.04 6.07 -34.99
N ARG A 58 0.44 6.40 -36.22
CA ARG A 58 1.78 6.99 -36.50
C ARG A 58 2.06 8.29 -35.75
N HIS A 59 1.02 9.05 -35.42
CA HIS A 59 1.13 10.29 -34.65
C HIS A 59 0.64 10.13 -33.20
N GLY A 60 0.60 8.90 -32.68
CA GLY A 60 0.22 8.62 -31.29
C GLY A 60 -1.28 8.71 -31.01
N GLY A 61 -2.13 8.75 -32.05
CA GLY A 61 -3.58 8.77 -31.92
C GLY A 61 -4.25 7.47 -32.32
N HIS A 62 -5.57 7.51 -32.45
CA HIS A 62 -6.38 6.41 -32.96
C HIS A 62 -7.52 6.94 -33.84
N LEU A 63 -8.24 6.03 -34.51
CA LEU A 63 -9.47 6.42 -35.18
C LEU A 63 -10.47 6.98 -34.16
N MET A 64 -11.15 8.05 -34.54
CA MET A 64 -11.97 8.85 -33.64
C MET A 64 -13.08 8.03 -32.95
N THR A 65 -13.21 8.22 -31.64
CA THR A 65 -14.23 7.61 -30.81
C THR A 65 -15.34 8.62 -30.48
N VAL A 66 -16.50 8.46 -31.12
CA VAL A 66 -17.62 9.40 -30.99
C VAL A 66 -18.50 8.99 -29.81
N ARG A 67 -18.18 9.52 -28.63
CA ARG A 67 -18.81 9.12 -27.36
C ARG A 67 -19.84 10.12 -26.83
N SER A 68 -19.84 11.33 -27.35
CA SER A 68 -20.68 12.46 -26.90
C SER A 68 -21.08 13.35 -28.07
N THR A 69 -22.03 14.25 -27.83
CA THR A 69 -22.43 15.28 -28.79
C THR A 69 -21.31 16.29 -29.10
N VAL A 70 -20.34 16.47 -28.19
CA VAL A 70 -19.17 17.33 -28.43
C VAL A 70 -18.28 16.74 -29.53
N ALA A 71 -18.06 15.43 -29.50
CA ALA A 71 -17.32 14.73 -30.56
C ALA A 71 -18.07 14.78 -31.90
N GLU A 72 -19.40 14.67 -31.88
CA GLU A 72 -20.25 14.86 -33.07
C GLU A 72 -20.12 16.28 -33.64
N ASP A 73 -20.25 17.32 -32.81
CA ASP A 73 -20.13 18.72 -33.24
C ASP A 73 -18.75 18.99 -33.88
N ALA A 74 -17.69 18.39 -33.34
CA ALA A 74 -16.36 18.45 -33.93
C ALA A 74 -16.32 17.83 -35.34
N ILE A 75 -17.01 16.69 -35.56
CA ILE A 75 -17.13 16.09 -36.90
C ILE A 75 -17.88 17.02 -37.86
N GLY A 76 -18.99 17.61 -37.40
CA GLY A 76 -19.75 18.58 -38.20
C GLY A 76 -18.89 19.76 -38.66
N LEU A 77 -18.05 20.29 -37.76
CA LEU A 77 -17.09 21.35 -38.07
C LEU A 77 -15.97 20.89 -39.01
N LEU A 78 -15.49 19.65 -38.91
CA LEU A 78 -14.43 19.13 -39.76
C LEU A 78 -14.90 18.79 -41.18
N LEU A 79 -16.15 18.37 -41.33
CA LEU A 79 -16.71 17.99 -42.63
C LEU A 79 -17.02 19.19 -43.53
N ARG A 80 -17.24 20.39 -42.96
CA ARG A 80 -17.16 21.74 -43.59
C ARG A 80 -17.45 21.81 -45.12
N ASN A 81 -18.56 21.18 -45.56
CA ASN A 81 -19.12 21.09 -46.93
C ASN A 81 -18.62 19.99 -47.89
N ARG A 82 -17.86 19.00 -47.44
CA ARG A 82 -17.43 17.88 -48.29
C ARG A 82 -18.22 16.62 -47.97
N ASP A 83 -18.82 16.05 -49.00
CA ASP A 83 -19.55 14.78 -48.91
C ASP A 83 -18.57 13.60 -48.99
N GLY A 84 -18.82 12.58 -48.18
CA GLY A 84 -18.08 11.32 -48.23
C GLY A 84 -18.30 10.51 -46.96
N LYS A 85 -17.83 9.26 -47.01
CA LYS A 85 -17.89 8.31 -45.89
C LYS A 85 -16.53 8.25 -45.24
N LEU A 86 -16.46 8.61 -43.96
CA LEU A 86 -15.20 8.61 -43.20
C LEU A 86 -15.19 7.51 -42.15
N TRP A 87 -14.09 6.75 -42.04
CA TRP A 87 -13.97 5.75 -40.98
C TRP A 87 -14.00 6.36 -39.58
N LEU A 88 -14.83 5.77 -38.71
CA LEU A 88 -14.80 5.95 -37.26
C LEU A 88 -14.05 4.81 -36.59
N GLY A 89 -13.64 4.97 -35.34
CA GLY A 89 -12.92 3.96 -34.57
C GLY A 89 -13.78 2.80 -34.06
N LEU A 90 -14.75 2.30 -34.82
CA LEU A 90 -15.60 1.15 -34.45
C LEU A 90 -15.32 -0.05 -35.35
N ARG A 91 -15.04 -1.19 -34.71
CA ARG A 91 -14.87 -2.48 -35.36
C ARG A 91 -15.73 -3.53 -34.68
N LEU A 92 -16.30 -4.44 -35.45
CA LEU A 92 -17.06 -5.57 -34.92
C LEU A 92 -16.09 -6.70 -34.53
N PRO A 93 -15.96 -7.06 -33.24
CA PRO A 93 -15.17 -8.21 -32.81
C PRO A 93 -15.92 -9.54 -33.00
N THR A 94 -17.26 -9.52 -32.98
CA THR A 94 -18.11 -10.68 -33.15
C THR A 94 -18.37 -10.99 -34.63
N LEU A 95 -18.95 -12.16 -34.92
CA LEU A 95 -19.27 -12.56 -36.29
C LEU A 95 -20.44 -11.75 -36.88
N CYS A 96 -21.36 -11.27 -36.04
CA CYS A 96 -22.59 -10.60 -36.48
C CYS A 96 -22.99 -9.44 -35.57
N THR A 97 -23.65 -8.44 -36.14
CA THR A 97 -24.23 -7.31 -35.43
C THR A 97 -25.45 -7.71 -34.59
N GLU A 98 -25.71 -6.94 -33.55
CA GLU A 98 -26.87 -7.09 -32.66
C GLU A 98 -27.68 -5.79 -32.63
N PRO A 99 -28.57 -5.52 -33.61
CA PRO A 99 -29.24 -4.23 -33.76
C PRO A 99 -30.04 -3.74 -32.53
N ALA A 100 -30.40 -4.65 -31.62
CA ALA A 100 -31.08 -4.32 -30.36
C ALA A 100 -30.15 -3.68 -29.30
N ARG A 101 -28.83 -3.78 -29.46
CA ARG A 101 -27.85 -3.15 -28.56
C ARG A 101 -27.39 -1.81 -29.13
N ARG A 102 -27.07 -0.88 -28.24
CA ARG A 102 -26.64 0.49 -28.57
C ARG A 102 -25.48 0.55 -29.57
N LEU A 103 -24.35 -0.09 -29.28
CA LEU A 103 -23.23 -0.21 -30.23
C LEU A 103 -23.37 -1.38 -31.21
N ARG A 104 -24.52 -2.06 -31.24
CA ARG A 104 -24.78 -3.19 -32.14
C ARG A 104 -23.75 -4.32 -32.12
N GLY A 105 -23.03 -4.47 -31.00
CA GLY A 105 -21.94 -5.44 -30.82
C GLY A 105 -20.55 -4.93 -31.22
N PHE A 106 -20.44 -3.73 -31.79
CA PHE A 106 -19.15 -3.10 -32.11
C PHE A 106 -18.39 -2.67 -30.84
N GLN A 107 -17.08 -2.59 -30.98
CA GLN A 107 -16.14 -2.16 -29.95
C GLN A 107 -15.29 -1.02 -30.51
N TRP A 108 -14.97 -0.04 -29.66
CA TRP A 108 -14.05 1.02 -30.05
C TRP A 108 -12.63 0.46 -30.25
N VAL A 109 -11.83 1.08 -31.11
CA VAL A 109 -10.42 0.72 -31.31
C VAL A 109 -9.57 0.87 -30.04
N THR A 110 -10.06 1.60 -29.04
CA THR A 110 -9.50 1.69 -27.68
C THR A 110 -9.78 0.47 -26.81
N GLY A 111 -10.60 -0.48 -27.29
CA GLY A 111 -10.90 -1.75 -26.60
C GLY A 111 -12.11 -1.70 -25.65
N ASP A 112 -12.80 -0.58 -25.51
CA ASP A 112 -14.00 -0.48 -24.68
C ASP A 112 -15.29 -0.33 -25.52
N THR A 113 -16.43 -0.45 -24.85
CA THR A 113 -17.77 -0.38 -25.46
C THR A 113 -18.62 0.76 -24.88
N ARG A 114 -18.00 1.70 -24.16
CA ARG A 114 -18.73 2.81 -23.53
C ARG A 114 -19.05 3.87 -24.58
N THR A 115 -20.33 4.18 -24.74
CA THR A 115 -20.78 5.34 -25.51
C THR A 115 -22.07 5.89 -24.92
N ASP A 116 -22.15 7.20 -24.85
CA ASP A 116 -23.36 7.93 -24.48
C ASP A 116 -24.09 8.50 -25.70
N TYR A 117 -23.56 8.27 -26.90
CA TYR A 117 -24.08 8.76 -28.17
C TYR A 117 -23.95 7.70 -29.28
N ASP A 118 -24.95 7.63 -30.16
CA ASP A 118 -24.97 6.80 -31.36
C ASP A 118 -26.00 7.33 -32.37
N ASN A 119 -25.68 7.27 -33.66
CA ASN A 119 -26.56 7.76 -34.73
C ASN A 119 -26.59 6.79 -35.92
N TRP A 120 -27.01 5.56 -35.67
CA TRP A 120 -26.98 4.50 -36.68
C TRP A 120 -27.98 4.71 -37.81
N ALA A 121 -27.51 4.52 -39.05
CA ALA A 121 -28.38 4.33 -40.20
C ALA A 121 -29.29 3.09 -39.99
N PRO A 122 -30.50 3.08 -40.55
CA PRO A 122 -31.35 1.89 -40.53
C PRO A 122 -30.66 0.70 -41.21
N SER A 123 -30.40 -0.37 -40.47
CA SER A 123 -29.87 -1.63 -41.01
C SER A 123 -30.35 -2.83 -40.20
N GLY A 124 -30.45 -3.98 -40.86
CA GLY A 124 -30.78 -5.26 -40.22
C GLY A 124 -29.55 -5.95 -39.63
N ARG A 125 -29.69 -7.23 -39.24
CA ARG A 125 -28.56 -8.05 -38.79
C ARG A 125 -27.59 -8.30 -39.94
N ARG A 126 -26.32 -7.98 -39.75
CA ARG A 126 -25.24 -8.22 -40.72
C ARG A 126 -24.12 -9.02 -40.09
N CYS A 127 -23.40 -9.80 -40.89
CA CYS A 127 -22.31 -10.64 -40.41
C CYS A 127 -21.06 -10.48 -41.29
N GLY A 128 -19.88 -10.64 -40.70
CA GLY A 128 -18.59 -10.50 -41.35
C GLY A 128 -17.65 -9.52 -40.64
N GLN A 129 -16.53 -9.19 -41.28
CA GLN A 129 -15.60 -8.18 -40.79
C GLN A 129 -16.14 -6.78 -41.07
N LEU A 130 -16.92 -6.26 -40.12
CA LEU A 130 -17.61 -4.99 -40.26
C LEU A 130 -16.94 -3.87 -39.45
N CYS A 131 -16.91 -2.71 -40.06
CA CYS A 131 -16.41 -1.45 -39.52
C CYS A 131 -17.44 -0.34 -39.79
N VAL A 132 -17.31 0.81 -39.14
CA VAL A 132 -18.32 1.88 -39.22
C VAL A 132 -17.74 3.13 -39.87
N ALA A 133 -18.46 3.67 -40.86
CA ALA A 133 -18.16 4.96 -41.44
C ALA A 133 -19.28 5.96 -41.11
N VAL A 134 -18.92 7.24 -40.99
CA VAL A 134 -19.87 8.35 -40.79
C VAL A 134 -20.06 9.11 -42.10
N SER A 135 -21.31 9.46 -42.41
CA SER A 135 -21.66 10.35 -43.53
C SER A 135 -21.67 11.82 -43.10
N ARG A 136 -21.92 12.74 -44.05
CA ARG A 136 -22.05 14.17 -43.76
C ARG A 136 -23.24 14.50 -42.86
N GLU A 137 -24.31 13.73 -42.97
CA GLU A 137 -25.50 13.81 -42.12
C GLU A 137 -25.27 13.21 -40.72
N LEU A 138 -24.00 12.92 -40.38
CA LEU A 138 -23.56 12.34 -39.11
C LEU A 138 -24.16 10.95 -38.84
N SER A 139 -24.66 10.29 -39.89
CA SER A 139 -25.24 8.96 -39.85
C SER A 139 -24.17 7.88 -39.92
N TRP A 140 -24.26 6.88 -39.04
CA TRP A 140 -23.27 5.80 -38.90
C TRP A 140 -23.71 4.60 -39.73
N GLU A 141 -22.88 4.22 -40.70
CA GLU A 141 -23.13 3.13 -41.62
C GLU A 141 -22.18 1.96 -41.40
N GLU A 142 -22.75 0.76 -41.28
CA GLU A 142 -22.00 -0.50 -41.21
C GLU A 142 -21.44 -0.84 -42.61
N ARG A 143 -20.14 -1.13 -42.71
CA ARG A 143 -19.47 -1.44 -43.98
C ARG A 143 -18.40 -2.52 -43.80
N SER A 144 -17.97 -3.14 -44.89
CA SER A 144 -16.82 -4.06 -44.85
C SER A 144 -15.55 -3.29 -44.52
N CYS A 145 -14.74 -3.79 -43.58
CA CYS A 145 -13.47 -3.14 -43.21
C CYS A 145 -12.44 -3.09 -44.34
N GLU A 146 -12.57 -3.98 -45.34
CA GLU A 146 -11.67 -4.09 -46.49
C GLU A 146 -12.03 -3.15 -47.63
N GLU A 147 -13.29 -2.74 -47.73
CA GLU A 147 -13.71 -1.76 -48.74
C GLU A 147 -13.10 -0.40 -48.43
N PRO A 148 -12.67 0.39 -49.42
CA PRO A 148 -12.20 1.73 -49.16
C PRO A 148 -13.37 2.64 -48.74
N ALA A 149 -13.15 3.43 -47.70
CA ALA A 149 -13.93 4.65 -47.44
C ALA A 149 -13.23 5.85 -48.09
N ASP A 150 -13.90 7.01 -48.14
CA ASP A 150 -13.38 8.23 -48.79
C ASP A 150 -12.28 8.91 -47.95
N GLY A 151 -12.25 8.59 -46.66
CA GLY A 151 -11.28 9.11 -45.70
C GLY A 151 -11.48 8.55 -44.30
N PHE A 152 -10.92 9.22 -43.31
CA PHE A 152 -11.00 8.81 -41.91
C PHE A 152 -10.82 9.99 -40.96
N LEU A 153 -11.30 9.80 -39.73
CA LEU A 153 -11.18 10.76 -38.64
C LEU A 153 -10.23 10.19 -37.58
N CYS A 154 -9.25 10.99 -37.17
CA CYS A 154 -8.35 10.65 -36.07
C CYS A 154 -8.67 11.49 -34.84
N GLU A 155 -8.43 10.89 -33.67
CA GLU A 155 -8.47 11.51 -32.36
C GLU A 155 -7.10 11.35 -31.70
N TYR A 156 -6.61 12.43 -31.09
CA TYR A 156 -5.34 12.51 -30.38
C TYR A 156 -5.59 13.11 -29.00
N ASN A 157 -5.15 12.42 -27.95
CA ASN A 157 -5.27 12.90 -26.59
C ASN A 157 -3.92 13.40 -26.08
N TYR A 158 -3.90 14.60 -25.49
CA TYR A 158 -2.71 15.24 -24.96
C TYR A 158 -2.94 15.69 -23.51
N PRO A 159 -1.93 15.54 -22.63
CA PRO A 159 -2.09 15.81 -21.21
C PRO A 159 -2.24 17.30 -20.88
N ASP A 160 -1.76 18.18 -21.76
CA ASP A 160 -1.73 19.62 -21.53
C ASP A 160 -1.65 20.37 -22.87
N SER A 161 -1.82 21.70 -22.85
CA SER A 161 -1.84 22.56 -24.02
C SER A 161 -1.13 23.88 -23.74
N CYS A 162 -0.31 24.34 -24.69
CA CYS A 162 0.27 25.68 -24.59
C CYS A 162 -0.81 26.76 -24.71
N PRO A 163 -0.63 27.89 -23.99
CA PRO A 163 -1.56 29.00 -24.09
C PRO A 163 -1.51 29.62 -25.49
N ARG A 164 -2.66 30.10 -25.98
CA ARG A 164 -2.70 30.84 -27.25
C ARG A 164 -1.87 32.13 -27.11
N LEU A 165 -0.99 32.37 -28.08
CA LEU A 165 -0.21 33.60 -28.09
C LEU A 165 -1.10 34.79 -28.47
N PRO A 166 -0.96 35.94 -27.78
CA PRO A 166 -1.69 37.15 -28.16
C PRO A 166 -1.21 37.62 -29.53
N LEU A 167 -2.15 37.96 -30.41
CA LEU A 167 -1.84 38.62 -31.68
C LEU A 167 -1.45 40.06 -31.38
N ALA A 168 -0.21 40.44 -31.71
CA ALA A 168 0.19 41.85 -31.75
C ALA A 168 -0.38 42.50 -33.03
N ASP A 169 -0.75 43.77 -32.98
CA ASP A 169 -1.30 44.49 -34.13
C ASP A 169 -0.33 44.42 -35.32
N GLY A 170 -0.80 43.87 -36.45
CA GLY A 170 -0.02 43.71 -37.68
C GLY A 170 0.87 42.47 -37.76
N ALA A 171 0.90 41.60 -36.74
CA ALA A 171 1.60 40.31 -36.79
C ALA A 171 0.67 39.18 -37.26
N SER A 172 1.19 38.24 -38.06
CA SER A 172 0.48 37.00 -38.41
C SER A 172 1.09 35.81 -37.68
N LEU A 173 0.21 34.90 -37.26
CA LEU A 173 0.56 33.75 -36.44
C LEU A 173 0.11 32.47 -37.11
N ALA A 174 1.06 31.57 -37.38
CA ALA A 174 0.80 30.27 -37.94
C ALA A 174 1.25 29.18 -36.96
N TYR A 175 0.31 28.37 -36.50
CA TYR A 175 0.59 27.19 -35.69
C TYR A 175 0.69 25.95 -36.58
N ARG A 176 1.56 25.02 -36.20
CA ARG A 176 1.62 23.65 -36.73
C ARG A 176 1.62 22.67 -35.56
N THR A 177 0.66 21.75 -35.54
CA THR A 177 0.53 20.72 -34.51
C THR A 177 1.47 19.52 -34.77
N PRO A 178 1.74 18.65 -33.78
CA PRO A 178 2.59 17.46 -33.93
C PRO A 178 2.08 16.45 -34.98
N PHE A 179 0.76 16.42 -35.19
CA PHE A 179 0.10 15.58 -36.19
C PHE A 179 -0.05 16.28 -37.55
N GLY A 180 0.61 17.42 -37.75
CA GLY A 180 0.78 18.07 -39.05
C GLY A 180 -0.32 19.07 -39.45
N ALA A 181 -1.33 19.31 -38.61
CA ALA A 181 -2.33 20.33 -38.90
C ALA A 181 -1.76 21.75 -38.77
N THR A 182 -2.12 22.64 -39.70
CA THR A 182 -1.68 24.05 -39.72
C THR A 182 -2.87 25.00 -39.66
N GLY A 183 -2.77 26.09 -38.90
CA GLY A 183 -3.87 27.04 -38.70
C GLY A 183 -3.50 28.18 -37.73
N GLY A 184 -4.37 29.19 -37.58
CA GLY A 184 -4.15 30.35 -36.69
C GLY A 184 -5.13 30.45 -35.50
N ASP A 185 -6.12 29.56 -35.48
CA ASP A 185 -7.34 29.62 -34.68
C ASP A 185 -7.57 28.39 -33.80
N PHE A 186 -6.52 27.59 -33.55
CA PHE A 186 -6.58 26.49 -32.59
C PHE A 186 -6.92 27.00 -31.19
N MET A 187 -7.89 26.34 -30.53
CA MET A 187 -8.25 26.63 -29.13
C MET A 187 -7.32 25.96 -28.13
N ALA A 188 -6.79 24.78 -28.49
CA ALA A 188 -5.76 24.06 -27.75
C ALA A 188 -4.59 23.71 -28.67
N LEU A 189 -3.37 23.78 -28.13
CA LEU A 189 -2.10 23.62 -28.83
C LEU A 189 -1.28 22.55 -28.10
N PRO A 190 -1.31 21.30 -28.57
CA PRO A 190 -0.67 20.19 -27.87
C PRO A 190 0.86 20.32 -27.81
N PRO A 191 1.52 19.60 -26.87
CA PRO A 191 2.98 19.59 -26.74
C PRO A 191 3.62 19.15 -28.06
N GLY A 192 4.69 19.83 -28.46
CA GLY A 192 5.35 19.65 -29.77
C GLY A 192 4.77 20.52 -30.90
N SER A 193 3.69 21.29 -30.64
CA SER A 193 3.22 22.29 -31.60
C SER A 193 4.26 23.38 -31.82
N THR A 194 4.42 23.85 -33.05
CA THR A 194 5.27 25.01 -33.36
C THR A 194 4.41 26.23 -33.69
N ALA A 195 4.89 27.42 -33.35
CA ALA A 195 4.30 28.69 -33.72
C ALA A 195 5.32 29.52 -34.49
N VAL A 196 4.91 30.09 -35.62
CA VAL A 196 5.72 31.00 -36.42
C VAL A 196 5.05 32.37 -36.41
N VAL A 197 5.75 33.36 -35.88
CA VAL A 197 5.27 34.75 -35.77
C VAL A 197 5.94 35.60 -36.85
N SER A 198 5.15 36.10 -37.79
CA SER A 198 5.62 36.97 -38.88
C SER A 198 5.16 38.42 -38.66
N PRO A 199 5.98 39.42 -39.02
CA PRO A 199 7.25 39.36 -39.77
C PRO A 199 8.49 39.13 -38.89
N MET A 200 8.33 38.89 -37.60
CA MET A 200 9.43 38.81 -36.62
C MET A 200 10.38 37.62 -36.84
N GLY A 201 9.98 36.63 -37.65
CA GLY A 201 10.74 35.40 -37.87
C GLY A 201 10.90 34.55 -36.61
N LEU A 202 10.08 34.80 -35.58
CA LEU A 202 10.17 34.10 -34.31
C LEU A 202 9.49 32.74 -34.43
N GLN A 203 10.27 31.67 -34.24
CA GLN A 203 9.79 30.31 -34.19
C GLN A 203 9.81 29.80 -32.74
N LEU A 204 8.65 29.38 -32.26
CA LEU A 204 8.46 28.85 -30.91
C LEU A 204 8.03 27.39 -30.98
N LEU A 205 8.40 26.62 -29.96
CA LEU A 205 8.01 25.23 -29.76
C LEU A 205 7.25 25.11 -28.44
N CYS A 206 6.14 24.40 -28.45
CA CYS A 206 5.38 24.09 -27.24
C CYS A 206 6.05 22.93 -26.50
N GLU A 207 6.64 23.20 -25.34
CA GLU A 207 7.43 22.24 -24.58
C GLU A 207 6.92 22.14 -23.13
N ALA A 208 7.18 21.01 -22.47
CA ALA A 208 6.92 20.89 -21.04
C ALA A 208 7.91 21.76 -20.25
N ALA A 209 7.42 22.60 -19.34
CA ALA A 209 8.27 23.38 -18.46
C ALA A 209 8.99 22.46 -17.46
N ALA A 210 10.32 22.56 -17.43
CA ALA A 210 11.17 21.76 -16.55
C ALA A 210 10.84 21.88 -15.04
N SER A 211 10.20 22.99 -14.62
CA SER A 211 9.94 23.30 -13.20
C SER A 211 8.54 22.96 -12.70
N SER A 212 7.53 22.89 -13.57
CA SER A 212 6.12 22.82 -13.16
C SER A 212 5.30 21.73 -13.85
N GLY A 213 5.86 21.03 -14.84
CA GLY A 213 5.14 20.04 -15.64
C GLY A 213 4.07 20.63 -16.58
N ARG A 214 3.81 21.94 -16.52
CA ARG A 214 2.91 22.65 -17.44
C ARG A 214 3.61 22.99 -18.75
N THR A 215 2.87 22.95 -19.84
CA THR A 215 3.39 23.30 -21.17
C THR A 215 3.51 24.81 -21.35
N ARG A 216 4.60 25.24 -21.99
CA ARG A 216 4.89 26.64 -22.30
C ARG A 216 5.57 26.76 -23.64
N TRP A 217 5.52 27.95 -24.21
CA TRP A 217 6.33 28.27 -25.38
C TRP A 217 7.80 28.39 -25.00
N GLY A 218 8.64 27.73 -25.80
CA GLY A 218 10.09 27.76 -25.73
C GLY A 218 10.68 27.98 -27.11
N ARG A 219 12.01 28.15 -27.15
CA ARG A 219 12.83 28.18 -28.35
C ARG A 219 14.25 27.74 -27.99
N SER A 220 15.00 27.29 -28.99
CA SER A 220 16.39 26.87 -28.83
C SER A 220 17.32 27.99 -28.35
N GLU A 221 17.07 29.23 -28.78
CA GLU A 221 17.87 30.38 -28.35
C GLU A 221 17.52 30.80 -26.91
N PRO A 222 18.50 30.88 -25.99
CA PRO A 222 18.26 31.28 -24.61
C PRO A 222 17.80 32.74 -24.52
N GLY A 223 17.14 33.07 -23.41
CA GLY A 223 16.66 34.42 -23.11
C GLY A 223 15.25 34.70 -23.61
N ALA A 224 14.73 35.87 -23.21
CA ALA A 224 13.39 36.31 -23.53
C ALA A 224 13.24 36.71 -25.00
N TRP A 225 12.01 36.63 -25.52
CA TRP A 225 11.61 37.38 -26.70
C TRP A 225 10.86 38.65 -26.29
N GLN A 226 10.30 39.40 -27.24
CA GLN A 226 9.61 40.66 -26.96
C GLN A 226 8.54 40.50 -25.89
N CYS A 227 8.61 41.33 -24.83
CA CYS A 227 7.78 41.18 -23.64
C CYS A 227 6.27 41.29 -23.93
N LEU A 228 5.88 42.08 -24.94
CA LEU A 228 4.49 42.22 -25.39
C LEU A 228 3.90 40.90 -25.91
N LEU A 229 4.72 40.00 -26.45
CA LEU A 229 4.28 38.70 -26.92
C LEU A 229 4.43 37.70 -25.78
N ALA A 230 3.33 37.30 -25.15
CA ALA A 230 3.31 36.25 -24.11
C ALA A 230 4.39 36.42 -23.02
N ASN A 231 4.57 37.63 -22.51
CA ASN A 231 5.52 37.95 -21.43
C ASN A 231 6.96 37.52 -21.76
N GLY A 232 7.38 37.63 -23.03
CA GLY A 232 8.72 37.23 -23.47
C GLY A 232 9.08 35.76 -23.21
N GLY A 233 8.10 34.93 -22.86
CA GLY A 233 8.29 33.55 -22.45
C GLY A 233 8.76 33.34 -21.01
N CYS A 234 8.81 34.41 -20.20
CA CYS A 234 9.32 34.36 -18.84
C CYS A 234 8.33 33.66 -17.89
N GLU A 235 8.85 32.81 -16.99
CA GLU A 235 8.07 32.26 -15.86
C GLU A 235 7.75 33.37 -14.84
N GLY A 236 8.70 34.26 -14.59
CA GLY A 236 8.51 35.49 -13.81
C GLY A 236 8.03 36.65 -14.66
N SER A 237 8.63 37.82 -14.49
CA SER A 237 8.30 39.04 -15.26
C SER A 237 9.26 39.23 -16.42
N CYS A 238 8.77 39.77 -17.55
CA CYS A 238 9.63 40.25 -18.65
C CYS A 238 9.80 41.76 -18.56
N GLU A 239 11.05 42.21 -18.59
CA GLU A 239 11.42 43.62 -18.52
C GLU A 239 12.39 43.98 -19.66
N GLU A 240 12.35 45.22 -20.14
CA GLU A 240 13.27 45.71 -21.16
C GLU A 240 14.47 46.40 -20.52
N PHE A 241 15.66 45.83 -20.73
CA PHE A 241 16.93 46.40 -20.27
C PHE A 241 17.76 46.83 -21.48
N GLY A 242 17.98 48.14 -21.62
CA GLY A 242 18.78 48.69 -22.72
C GLY A 242 18.20 48.38 -24.11
N GLY A 243 16.87 48.22 -24.21
CA GLY A 243 16.18 47.86 -25.46
C GLY A 243 16.15 46.36 -25.78
N ALA A 244 16.65 45.49 -24.88
CA ALA A 244 16.57 44.04 -25.01
C ALA A 244 15.66 43.44 -23.92
N PRO A 245 14.77 42.49 -24.26
CA PRO A 245 13.91 41.85 -23.28
C PRO A 245 14.72 40.86 -22.41
N ARG A 246 14.45 40.84 -21.10
CA ARG A 246 15.07 39.94 -20.12
C ARG A 246 14.05 39.49 -19.08
N CYS A 247 14.16 38.24 -18.65
CA CYS A 247 13.33 37.68 -17.60
C CYS A 247 13.88 37.99 -16.21
N VAL A 248 12.98 38.32 -15.28
CA VAL A 248 13.26 38.56 -13.86
C VAL A 248 12.44 37.58 -13.03
N CYS A 249 13.11 36.87 -12.12
CA CYS A 249 12.47 35.86 -11.29
C CYS A 249 11.92 36.45 -9.97
N PRO A 250 10.85 35.86 -9.41
CA PRO A 250 10.38 36.18 -8.07
C PRO A 250 11.48 35.96 -7.00
N ALA A 251 11.33 36.61 -5.85
CA ALA A 251 12.26 36.47 -4.73
C ALA A 251 12.46 35.00 -4.32
N GLY A 252 13.71 34.61 -4.05
CA GLY A 252 14.06 33.24 -3.69
C GLY A 252 14.24 32.27 -4.87
N LYS A 253 14.18 32.75 -6.12
CA LYS A 253 14.42 31.94 -7.33
C LYS A 253 15.50 32.56 -8.21
N LYS A 254 16.26 31.70 -8.90
CA LYS A 254 17.26 32.08 -9.89
C LYS A 254 16.78 31.83 -11.32
N LEU A 255 17.24 32.64 -12.25
CA LEU A 255 16.95 32.43 -13.67
C LEU A 255 17.63 31.14 -14.16
N GLY A 256 16.84 30.29 -14.83
CA GLY A 256 17.31 29.03 -15.39
C GLY A 256 18.25 29.22 -16.59
N PRO A 257 18.90 28.14 -17.04
CA PRO A 257 19.85 28.19 -18.16
C PRO A 257 19.18 28.55 -19.50
N ASP A 258 17.87 28.33 -19.65
CA ASP A 258 17.08 28.76 -20.80
C ASP A 258 16.90 30.29 -20.85
N GLY A 259 17.30 31.01 -19.80
CA GLY A 259 17.13 32.45 -19.65
C GLY A 259 15.67 32.88 -19.48
N ARG A 260 14.76 31.95 -19.13
CA ARG A 260 13.32 32.23 -19.04
C ARG A 260 12.60 31.54 -17.87
N GLY A 261 12.98 30.33 -17.50
CA GLY A 261 12.42 29.61 -16.36
C GLY A 261 12.99 30.10 -15.03
N CYS A 262 12.26 29.93 -13.93
CA CYS A 262 12.72 30.32 -12.59
C CYS A 262 12.88 29.09 -11.71
N LEU A 263 14.13 28.78 -11.38
CA LEU A 263 14.51 27.62 -10.57
C LEU A 263 14.68 28.02 -9.11
N SER A 264 14.12 27.22 -8.21
CA SER A 264 14.46 27.35 -6.79
C SER A 264 15.92 26.92 -6.58
N PRO A 265 16.73 27.65 -5.80
CA PRO A 265 18.05 27.18 -5.35
C PRO A 265 17.97 25.81 -4.67
N CYS A 266 16.84 25.50 -4.02
CA CYS A 266 16.58 24.21 -3.38
C CYS A 266 16.19 23.07 -4.33
N ALA A 267 15.84 23.35 -5.59
CA ALA A 267 15.39 22.30 -6.52
C ALA A 267 16.49 21.27 -6.85
N SER A 268 17.75 21.66 -6.68
CA SER A 268 18.92 20.80 -6.90
C SER A 268 19.92 20.91 -5.75
N ALA A 269 19.45 21.27 -4.56
CA ALA A 269 20.30 21.40 -3.38
C ALA A 269 20.61 20.00 -2.81
N PRO A 270 21.88 19.68 -2.53
CA PRO A 270 22.29 18.40 -1.96
C PRO A 270 22.10 18.40 -0.43
N CYS A 271 20.92 18.78 0.07
CA CYS A 271 20.65 18.75 1.52
C CYS A 271 20.11 17.38 1.91
N ASP A 272 20.64 16.78 3.00
CA ASP A 272 20.14 15.49 3.48
C ASP A 272 18.69 15.57 3.98
N HIS A 273 18.35 16.63 4.71
CA HIS A 273 17.02 16.79 5.32
C HIS A 273 16.23 17.96 4.72
N HIS A 274 16.56 19.20 5.07
CA HIS A 274 15.78 20.37 4.67
C HIS A 274 16.65 21.38 3.94
N CYS A 275 16.06 22.03 2.93
CA CYS A 275 16.67 23.14 2.22
C CYS A 275 15.85 24.40 2.39
N VAL A 276 16.50 25.51 2.72
CA VAL A 276 15.88 26.82 2.87
C VAL A 276 16.51 27.78 1.86
N PRO A 277 15.72 28.41 0.96
CA PRO A 277 16.23 29.43 0.06
C PRO A 277 16.75 30.65 0.83
N ASP A 278 17.92 31.15 0.45
CA ASP A 278 18.50 32.39 0.96
C ASP A 278 18.95 33.27 -0.21
N GLY A 279 18.07 34.20 -0.61
CA GLY A 279 18.24 34.99 -1.83
C GLY A 279 18.29 34.11 -3.08
N GLU A 280 19.39 34.18 -3.83
CA GLU A 280 19.67 33.29 -4.98
C GLU A 280 20.43 32.01 -4.60
N SER A 281 20.77 31.87 -3.31
CA SER A 281 21.47 30.72 -2.72
C SER A 281 20.54 29.87 -1.85
N PHE A 282 21.09 28.88 -1.16
CA PHE A 282 20.37 28.07 -0.18
C PHE A 282 21.28 27.72 0.99
N HIS A 283 20.68 27.38 2.12
CA HIS A 283 21.35 26.69 3.21
C HIS A 283 20.56 25.43 3.60
N CYS A 284 21.28 24.40 4.05
CA CYS A 284 20.68 23.18 4.53
C CYS A 284 20.38 23.28 6.03
N MET A 285 19.32 22.63 6.46
CA MET A 285 18.94 22.49 7.86
C MET A 285 18.62 21.02 8.17
N CYS A 286 18.95 20.60 9.38
CA CYS A 286 18.69 19.23 9.83
C CYS A 286 17.41 19.15 10.65
N ALA A 287 16.74 17.99 10.59
CA ALA A 287 15.65 17.65 11.50
C ALA A 287 16.12 17.64 12.96
N GLU A 288 15.17 17.69 13.89
CA GLU A 288 15.46 17.55 15.33
C GLU A 288 16.19 16.23 15.61
N GLY A 289 17.14 16.26 16.55
CA GLY A 289 18.02 15.11 16.84
C GLY A 289 19.26 15.02 15.93
N TYR A 290 19.41 15.89 14.94
CA TYR A 290 20.55 15.90 14.02
C TYR A 290 21.32 17.22 14.04
N GLN A 291 22.62 17.15 13.76
CA GLN A 291 23.50 18.29 13.60
C GLN A 291 24.00 18.40 12.16
N LEU A 292 24.08 19.63 11.65
CA LEU A 292 24.64 19.90 10.33
C LEU A 292 26.14 19.57 10.31
N GLY A 293 26.55 18.74 9.37
CA GLY A 293 27.92 18.34 9.13
C GLY A 293 28.79 19.50 8.65
N PRO A 294 30.12 19.32 8.67
CA PRO A 294 31.09 20.35 8.29
C PRO A 294 31.05 20.71 6.80
N ASP A 295 30.49 19.83 5.97
CA ASP A 295 30.20 20.04 4.56
C ASP A 295 29.03 21.02 4.32
N GLY A 296 28.25 21.32 5.36
CA GLY A 296 27.11 22.24 5.29
C GLY A 296 25.86 21.66 4.62
N SER A 297 25.86 20.35 4.33
CA SER A 297 24.77 19.63 3.67
C SER A 297 24.31 18.39 4.43
N SER A 298 25.25 17.60 4.95
CA SER A 298 24.92 16.35 5.60
C SER A 298 24.36 16.54 7.00
N CYS A 299 23.47 15.64 7.41
CA CYS A 299 22.90 15.65 8.75
C CYS A 299 23.37 14.43 9.53
N GLN A 300 24.10 14.68 10.60
CA GLN A 300 24.65 13.64 11.46
C GLN A 300 23.80 13.50 12.71
N ASP A 301 23.43 12.27 13.03
CA ASP A 301 22.69 11.96 14.24
C ASP A 301 23.46 12.42 15.48
N VAL A 302 22.75 13.03 16.42
CA VAL A 302 23.32 13.48 17.68
C VAL A 302 23.15 12.37 18.70
N ASP A 303 24.26 11.78 19.14
CA ASP A 303 24.22 10.77 20.20
C ASP A 303 23.84 11.42 21.54
N ASP A 304 22.55 11.35 21.88
CA ASP A 304 22.01 11.92 23.11
C ASP A 304 22.56 11.25 24.36
N CYS A 305 22.92 9.96 24.29
CA CYS A 305 23.50 9.22 25.40
C CYS A 305 24.92 9.73 25.74
N VAL A 306 25.68 10.15 24.73
CA VAL A 306 27.00 10.75 24.93
C VAL A 306 26.89 12.24 25.27
N ARG A 307 26.00 12.96 24.58
CA ARG A 307 25.79 14.40 24.78
C ARG A 307 25.22 14.71 26.15
N VAL A 308 24.35 13.84 26.68
CA VAL A 308 23.70 13.96 27.98
C VAL A 308 23.84 12.63 28.74
N PRO A 309 24.95 12.44 29.50
CA PRO A 309 25.31 11.16 30.12
C PRO A 309 24.30 10.55 31.11
N GLU A 310 23.32 11.32 31.59
CA GLU A 310 22.27 10.89 32.53
C GLU A 310 20.86 11.16 31.97
N VAL A 311 20.70 11.11 30.64
CA VAL A 311 19.40 11.33 29.99
C VAL A 311 18.37 10.23 30.31
N CYS A 312 18.85 9.04 30.68
CA CYS A 312 18.04 7.89 31.11
C CYS A 312 18.39 7.49 32.54
N GLU A 313 17.41 6.97 33.29
CA GLU A 313 17.61 6.47 34.65
C GLU A 313 18.56 5.26 34.71
N GLN A 314 18.44 4.35 33.73
CA GLN A 314 19.22 3.12 33.66
C GLN A 314 20.02 3.06 32.36
N VAL A 315 19.53 2.36 31.33
CA VAL A 315 20.28 2.16 30.08
C VAL A 315 19.79 3.14 29.03
N CYS A 316 20.69 3.97 28.50
CA CYS A 316 20.44 4.78 27.32
C CYS A 316 20.88 4.04 26.06
N HIS A 317 20.04 4.06 25.02
CA HIS A 317 20.36 3.54 23.71
C HIS A 317 20.10 4.61 22.65
N ASN A 318 21.16 5.06 21.96
CA ASN A 318 21.03 6.06 20.93
C ASN A 318 20.30 5.50 19.69
N THR A 319 19.47 6.31 19.05
CA THR A 319 18.67 5.94 17.86
C THR A 319 18.73 7.04 16.82
N GLU A 320 18.51 6.75 15.55
CA GLU A 320 18.52 7.80 14.52
C GLU A 320 17.42 8.85 14.78
N GLY A 321 17.82 10.07 15.11
CA GLY A 321 16.97 11.22 15.44
C GLY A 321 16.60 11.35 16.92
N GLY A 322 17.17 10.56 17.82
CA GLY A 322 16.90 10.65 19.25
C GLY A 322 17.46 9.48 20.07
N PHE A 323 16.78 9.09 21.15
CA PHE A 323 17.24 7.99 22.00
C PHE A 323 16.09 7.23 22.64
N GLU A 324 16.39 6.02 23.11
CA GLU A 324 15.48 5.15 23.85
C GLU A 324 16.08 4.80 25.22
N CYS A 325 15.29 4.97 26.28
CA CYS A 325 15.65 4.51 27.62
C CYS A 325 15.12 3.10 27.87
N ARG A 326 15.97 2.22 28.39
CA ARG A 326 15.64 0.82 28.69
C ARG A 326 15.96 0.49 30.14
N CYS A 327 15.11 -0.35 30.73
CA CYS A 327 15.32 -0.86 32.08
C CYS A 327 16.19 -2.13 32.07
N HIS A 328 16.88 -2.36 33.18
CA HIS A 328 17.59 -3.60 33.46
C HIS A 328 16.62 -4.78 33.56
N ARG A 329 17.15 -6.00 33.45
CA ARG A 329 16.37 -7.22 33.60
C ARG A 329 15.73 -7.28 34.99
N GLY A 330 14.43 -7.59 35.04
CA GLY A 330 13.65 -7.59 36.28
C GLY A 330 13.07 -6.22 36.65
N TYR A 331 13.20 -5.23 35.77
CA TYR A 331 12.55 -3.92 35.89
C TYR A 331 11.68 -3.66 34.65
N GLU A 332 10.60 -2.90 34.84
CA GLU A 332 9.72 -2.42 33.78
C GLU A 332 9.61 -0.89 33.79
N MET A 333 9.37 -0.31 32.62
CA MET A 333 9.23 1.13 32.44
C MET A 333 7.81 1.56 32.82
N VAL A 334 7.69 2.33 33.90
CA VAL A 334 6.42 2.86 34.41
C VAL A 334 6.56 4.38 34.54
N GLU A 335 5.77 5.13 33.75
CA GLU A 335 5.77 6.60 33.74
C GLU A 335 7.16 7.26 33.54
N GLY A 336 8.06 6.62 32.79
CA GLY A 336 9.42 7.12 32.54
C GLY A 336 10.45 6.70 33.58
N HIS A 337 10.06 5.88 34.56
CA HIS A 337 10.92 5.33 35.60
C HIS A 337 11.03 3.80 35.51
N CYS A 338 12.17 3.26 35.93
CA CYS A 338 12.37 1.81 35.94
C CYS A 338 12.00 1.23 37.30
N MET A 339 10.89 0.47 37.35
CA MET A 339 10.38 -0.15 38.58
C MET A 339 10.62 -1.67 38.59
N PRO A 340 10.96 -2.28 39.74
CA PRO A 340 11.12 -3.74 39.83
C PRO A 340 9.82 -4.48 39.48
N VAL A 341 9.92 -5.53 38.67
CA VAL A 341 8.81 -6.43 38.34
C VAL A 341 8.53 -7.32 39.57
N PRO A 342 7.29 -7.39 40.08
CA PRO A 342 6.93 -8.25 41.21
C PRO A 342 7.18 -9.73 40.91
N ASN A 343 7.73 -10.49 41.86
CA ASN A 343 8.01 -11.91 41.71
C ASN A 343 6.72 -12.75 41.57
N CYS A 344 5.62 -12.36 42.22
CA CYS A 344 4.32 -13.02 42.13
C CYS A 344 3.56 -12.77 40.81
N SER A 345 4.09 -11.92 39.91
CA SER A 345 3.47 -11.67 38.59
C SER A 345 3.34 -12.92 37.71
N THR A 346 4.19 -13.93 37.93
CA THR A 346 4.20 -15.18 37.17
C THR A 346 3.28 -16.26 37.75
N GLY A 347 2.63 -16.01 38.89
CA GLY A 347 1.82 -17.01 39.61
C GLY A 347 2.59 -18.28 39.99
N PRO A 348 3.74 -18.18 40.69
CA PRO A 348 4.60 -19.34 40.96
C PRO A 348 4.05 -20.31 42.03
N CYS A 349 3.01 -19.93 42.77
CA CYS A 349 2.41 -20.70 43.86
C CYS A 349 1.06 -21.29 43.46
N ASP A 350 0.73 -22.47 43.98
CA ASP A 350 -0.54 -23.17 43.75
C ASP A 350 -1.76 -22.40 44.29
N HIS A 351 -1.65 -21.84 45.50
CA HIS A 351 -2.73 -21.09 46.14
C HIS A 351 -2.41 -19.60 46.27
N ILE A 352 -1.64 -19.20 47.29
CA ILE A 352 -1.41 -17.78 47.63
C ILE A 352 0.08 -17.49 47.45
N CYS A 353 0.40 -16.39 46.75
CA CYS A 353 1.76 -15.87 46.58
C CYS A 353 1.86 -14.47 47.21
N GLU A 354 2.90 -14.25 48.02
CA GLU A 354 3.23 -12.95 48.59
C GLU A 354 4.64 -12.53 48.17
N ASP A 355 4.79 -11.32 47.63
CA ASP A 355 6.09 -10.75 47.29
C ASP A 355 6.85 -10.35 48.57
N VAL A 356 8.07 -10.84 48.73
CA VAL A 356 8.98 -10.47 49.83
C VAL A 356 10.26 -9.87 49.25
N PRO A 357 11.02 -9.03 49.99
CA PRO A 357 12.21 -8.39 49.44
C PRO A 357 13.19 -9.41 48.83
N GLY A 358 13.32 -9.39 47.51
CA GLY A 358 14.19 -10.28 46.73
C GLY A 358 13.64 -11.68 46.42
N SER A 359 12.40 -12.02 46.80
CA SER A 359 11.80 -13.34 46.55
C SER A 359 10.27 -13.32 46.64
N TYR A 360 9.65 -14.50 46.78
CA TYR A 360 8.23 -14.69 47.04
C TYR A 360 8.02 -15.79 48.08
N GLN A 361 6.88 -15.77 48.77
CA GLN A 361 6.48 -16.77 49.74
C GLN A 361 5.12 -17.37 49.36
N CYS A 362 5.04 -18.71 49.33
CA CYS A 362 3.79 -19.43 49.07
C CYS A 362 3.08 -19.79 50.37
N SER A 363 1.75 -19.66 50.40
CA SER A 363 0.90 -20.17 51.46
C SER A 363 -0.34 -20.87 50.91
N CYS A 364 -0.90 -21.79 51.69
CA CYS A 364 -2.02 -22.64 51.28
C CYS A 364 -3.33 -22.23 51.93
N HIS A 365 -4.45 -22.46 51.24
CA HIS A 365 -5.79 -22.35 51.82
C HIS A 365 -6.02 -23.41 52.92
N ASN A 366 -7.03 -23.17 53.78
CA ASN A 366 -7.37 -24.07 54.88
C ASN A 366 -7.62 -25.52 54.41
N GLY A 367 -7.11 -26.50 55.15
CA GLY A 367 -7.17 -27.93 54.82
C GLY A 367 -6.00 -28.44 53.97
N TYR A 368 -5.10 -27.53 53.56
CA TYR A 368 -3.88 -27.84 52.82
C TYR A 368 -2.66 -27.27 53.54
N VAL A 369 -1.53 -27.95 53.37
CA VAL A 369 -0.20 -27.53 53.84
C VAL A 369 0.78 -27.53 52.67
N VAL A 370 1.80 -26.68 52.74
CA VAL A 370 2.84 -26.64 51.70
C VAL A 370 3.55 -27.99 51.65
N ASP A 371 3.71 -28.56 50.45
CA ASP A 371 4.44 -29.80 50.27
C ASP A 371 5.90 -29.61 50.72
N PRO A 372 6.39 -30.39 51.70
CA PRO A 372 7.78 -30.32 52.16
C PRO A 372 8.81 -30.56 51.04
N LYS A 373 8.45 -31.32 49.99
CA LYS A 373 9.32 -31.61 48.84
C LYS A 373 9.23 -30.55 47.75
N ASN A 374 8.11 -29.83 47.66
CA ASN A 374 7.87 -28.82 46.63
C ASN A 374 7.15 -27.59 47.21
N PRO A 375 7.89 -26.55 47.65
CA PRO A 375 7.33 -25.40 48.36
C PRO A 375 6.31 -24.55 47.59
N THR A 376 6.12 -24.80 46.29
CA THR A 376 5.12 -24.13 45.46
C THR A 376 3.77 -24.85 45.43
N GLN A 377 3.69 -26.09 45.94
CA GLN A 377 2.49 -26.92 45.90
C GLN A 377 1.83 -27.09 47.27
N CYS A 378 0.51 -27.29 47.26
CA CYS A 378 -0.30 -27.49 48.45
C CYS A 378 -0.87 -28.92 48.48
N VAL A 379 -0.64 -29.65 49.58
CA VAL A 379 -1.13 -31.01 49.79
C VAL A 379 -2.13 -31.08 50.95
N ARG A 380 -3.10 -31.98 50.89
CA ARG A 380 -4.15 -32.09 51.92
C ARG A 380 -3.62 -32.70 53.22
N GLN A 381 -4.16 -32.25 54.35
CA GLN A 381 -3.88 -32.78 55.67
C GLN A 381 -5.03 -33.70 56.14
N CYS A 382 -4.74 -34.99 56.39
CA CYS A 382 -5.70 -35.97 56.94
C CYS A 382 -5.27 -36.35 58.38
N GLU A 383 -5.90 -35.76 59.38
CA GLU A 383 -5.64 -36.06 60.81
C GLU A 383 -6.45 -37.31 61.21
N ASP A 384 -5.82 -38.30 61.86
CA ASP A 384 -6.41 -39.57 62.33
C ASP A 384 -6.77 -40.64 61.28
N GLY A 385 -6.14 -40.60 60.10
CA GLY A 385 -6.29 -41.67 59.10
C GLY A 385 -7.64 -41.66 58.36
N ARG A 386 -8.45 -40.62 58.57
CA ARG A 386 -9.74 -40.42 57.90
C ARG A 386 -9.87 -38.98 57.43
N CYS A 387 -10.25 -38.77 56.18
CA CYS A 387 -10.56 -37.45 55.65
C CYS A 387 -11.66 -37.52 54.58
N LEU A 388 -12.31 -36.41 54.22
CA LEU A 388 -13.36 -36.40 53.19
C LEU A 388 -12.77 -36.66 51.80
N ALA A 389 -13.35 -37.61 51.04
CA ALA A 389 -12.92 -37.88 49.67
C ALA A 389 -13.34 -36.76 48.72
N GLU A 390 -12.52 -36.47 47.72
CA GLU A 390 -12.85 -35.48 46.71
C GLU A 390 -13.61 -36.17 45.57
N CYS A 391 -14.90 -35.87 45.45
CA CYS A 391 -15.78 -36.52 44.49
C CYS A 391 -16.03 -35.61 43.29
N ASP A 392 -15.70 -36.09 42.09
CA ASP A 392 -16.13 -35.44 40.87
C ASP A 392 -17.59 -35.78 40.60
N PHE A 393 -18.47 -34.78 40.76
CA PHE A 393 -19.91 -34.90 40.53
C PHE A 393 -20.26 -35.22 39.07
N SER A 394 -19.30 -35.08 38.15
CA SER A 394 -19.47 -35.34 36.72
C SER A 394 -19.37 -36.83 36.37
N ASN A 395 -18.52 -37.58 37.09
CA ASN A 395 -18.18 -38.98 36.77
C ASN A 395 -18.54 -39.96 37.92
N LEU A 396 -19.17 -39.45 38.99
CA LEU A 396 -19.53 -40.17 40.22
C LEU A 396 -18.35 -40.92 40.90
N SER A 397 -17.11 -40.54 40.61
CA SER A 397 -15.90 -41.12 41.20
C SER A 397 -15.32 -40.21 42.26
N CYS A 398 -14.98 -40.79 43.42
CA CYS A 398 -14.26 -40.09 44.48
C CYS A 398 -12.80 -40.51 44.49
N PHE A 399 -11.92 -39.55 44.72
CA PHE A 399 -10.48 -39.74 44.77
C PHE A 399 -9.96 -39.47 46.18
N CYS A 400 -8.96 -40.26 46.56
CA CYS A 400 -8.27 -40.16 47.84
C CYS A 400 -6.79 -39.91 47.61
N PRO A 401 -6.09 -39.29 48.58
CA PRO A 401 -4.63 -39.21 48.56
C PRO A 401 -4.02 -40.62 48.43
N GLU A 402 -2.80 -40.71 47.90
CA GLU A 402 -2.08 -42.00 47.84
C GLU A 402 -1.98 -42.64 49.24
N GLY A 403 -2.16 -43.96 49.31
CA GLY A 403 -2.21 -44.71 50.59
C GLY A 403 -3.59 -44.75 51.26
N PHE A 404 -4.61 -44.09 50.70
CA PHE A 404 -5.97 -44.11 51.23
C PHE A 404 -6.97 -44.69 50.21
N VAL A 405 -7.98 -45.39 50.70
CA VAL A 405 -9.08 -45.96 49.91
C VAL A 405 -10.41 -45.31 50.30
N THR A 406 -11.34 -45.28 49.36
CA THR A 406 -12.69 -44.77 49.60
C THR A 406 -13.52 -45.75 50.44
N ASP A 407 -14.07 -45.25 51.54
CA ASP A 407 -15.07 -45.91 52.39
C ASP A 407 -16.41 -45.14 52.28
N HIS A 408 -17.49 -45.85 51.97
CA HIS A 408 -18.81 -45.26 51.73
C HIS A 408 -19.70 -45.44 52.95
N LEU A 409 -20.00 -44.36 53.66
CA LEU A 409 -20.92 -44.40 54.80
C LEU A 409 -22.39 -44.44 54.34
N PRO A 410 -23.31 -45.01 55.16
CA PRO A 410 -24.73 -45.13 54.83
C PRO A 410 -25.42 -43.79 54.50
N ASP A 411 -24.85 -42.68 54.99
CA ASP A 411 -25.36 -41.32 54.80
C ASP A 411 -24.92 -40.67 53.46
N GLY A 412 -24.28 -41.43 52.56
CA GLY A 412 -23.84 -40.94 51.25
C GLY A 412 -22.54 -40.12 51.28
N VAL A 413 -21.87 -40.07 52.43
CA VAL A 413 -20.55 -39.44 52.59
C VAL A 413 -19.47 -40.47 52.26
N THR A 414 -18.60 -40.13 51.30
CA THR A 414 -17.40 -40.93 51.00
C THR A 414 -16.22 -40.35 51.76
N LEU A 415 -15.59 -41.18 52.57
CA LEU A 415 -14.36 -40.84 53.29
C LEU A 415 -13.18 -41.57 52.66
N CYS A 416 -12.01 -40.97 52.74
CA CYS A 416 -10.74 -41.63 52.55
C CYS A 416 -10.33 -42.22 53.89
N VAL A 417 -10.17 -43.54 53.92
CA VAL A 417 -9.64 -44.27 55.05
C VAL A 417 -8.28 -44.82 54.68
N ASP A 418 -7.39 -44.83 55.65
CA ASP A 418 -6.08 -45.44 55.51
C ASP A 418 -6.21 -46.90 55.04
N ILE A 419 -5.40 -47.29 54.07
CA ILE A 419 -5.32 -48.68 53.64
C ILE A 419 -4.44 -49.40 54.66
N ASP A 420 -4.97 -50.39 55.37
CA ASP A 420 -4.14 -51.24 56.21
C ASP A 420 -3.51 -52.34 55.37
N GLU A 421 -2.29 -52.11 54.86
CA GLU A 421 -1.61 -53.10 54.02
C GLU A 421 -1.14 -54.32 54.82
N CYS A 422 -1.07 -54.23 56.15
CA CYS A 422 -0.71 -55.36 57.01
C CYS A 422 -1.81 -56.41 57.05
N GLU A 423 -3.08 -55.99 57.18
CA GLU A 423 -4.24 -56.91 57.14
C GLU A 423 -4.36 -57.62 55.78
N ASN A 424 -3.85 -57.00 54.73
CA ASN A 424 -3.91 -57.52 53.38
C ASN A 424 -2.70 -58.43 53.02
N ASN A 425 -1.86 -58.78 54.02
CA ASN A 425 -0.65 -59.60 53.91
C ASN A 425 0.36 -59.11 52.85
N TYR A 426 0.53 -57.78 52.72
CA TYR A 426 1.51 -57.23 51.77
C TYR A 426 2.95 -57.51 52.20
N CYS A 427 3.20 -57.74 53.49
CA CYS A 427 4.50 -58.11 54.02
C CYS A 427 4.67 -59.63 54.13
N GLU A 428 5.87 -60.12 53.80
CA GLU A 428 6.24 -61.54 53.96
C GLU A 428 6.35 -61.98 55.43
N HIS A 429 6.74 -61.06 56.32
CA HIS A 429 6.96 -61.31 57.75
C HIS A 429 6.04 -60.43 58.62
N ASN A 430 6.60 -59.68 59.58
CA ASN A 430 5.83 -58.83 60.49
C ASN A 430 5.52 -57.50 59.79
N CYS A 431 4.42 -56.85 60.16
CA CYS A 431 4.00 -55.58 59.57
C CYS A 431 3.48 -54.60 60.64
N THR A 432 3.75 -53.31 60.45
CA THR A 432 3.13 -52.23 61.22
C THR A 432 2.51 -51.21 60.27
N ASN A 433 1.19 -51.01 60.37
CA ASN A 433 0.45 -50.06 59.56
C ASN A 433 0.71 -48.62 60.04
N THR A 434 0.77 -47.65 59.12
CA THR A 434 0.95 -46.22 59.40
C THR A 434 -0.04 -45.40 58.57
N LEU A 435 -0.32 -44.14 58.94
CA LEU A 435 -1.31 -43.36 58.19
C LEU A 435 -0.78 -43.01 56.77
N GLY A 436 -1.42 -43.56 55.75
CA GLY A 436 -1.11 -43.44 54.33
C GLY A 436 0.01 -44.35 53.84
N SER A 437 0.50 -45.28 54.66
CA SER A 437 1.62 -46.18 54.31
C SER A 437 1.80 -47.33 55.30
N TYR A 438 2.78 -48.20 55.11
CA TYR A 438 3.07 -49.29 56.05
C TYR A 438 4.57 -49.55 56.11
N VAL A 439 4.97 -50.25 57.18
CA VAL A 439 6.36 -50.68 57.37
C VAL A 439 6.39 -52.18 57.61
N CYS A 440 7.04 -52.92 56.72
CA CYS A 440 7.33 -54.35 56.89
C CYS A 440 8.60 -54.56 57.73
N HIS A 441 8.58 -55.58 58.58
CA HIS A 441 9.69 -56.00 59.44
C HIS A 441 10.02 -57.48 59.23
N CYS A 442 11.29 -57.80 58.98
CA CYS A 442 11.72 -59.18 58.76
C CYS A 442 11.93 -59.96 60.07
N GLN A 443 11.62 -61.26 60.06
CA GLN A 443 11.90 -62.14 61.20
C GLN A 443 13.42 -62.34 61.41
N PRO A 444 13.87 -62.69 62.64
CA PRO A 444 15.29 -62.95 62.92
C PRO A 444 15.88 -64.02 61.98
N GLY A 445 17.01 -63.72 61.35
CA GLY A 445 17.61 -64.58 60.31
C GLY A 445 17.29 -64.15 58.87
N TYR A 446 16.53 -63.06 58.67
CA TYR A 446 16.17 -62.48 57.37
C TYR A 446 16.40 -60.94 57.36
N VAL A 447 16.65 -60.37 56.18
CA VAL A 447 16.80 -58.91 55.96
C VAL A 447 15.85 -58.41 54.85
N PRO A 448 15.40 -57.14 54.87
CA PRO A 448 14.54 -56.59 53.82
C PRO A 448 15.26 -56.62 52.47
N PHE A 449 14.61 -57.19 51.46
CA PHE A 449 15.10 -57.15 50.08
C PHE A 449 14.46 -56.00 49.30
N ASP A 450 13.14 -55.85 49.45
CA ASP A 450 12.36 -54.71 48.99
C ASP A 450 11.40 -54.28 50.11
N ILE A 451 10.45 -53.38 49.82
CA ILE A 451 9.50 -52.86 50.81
C ILE A 451 8.64 -53.97 51.43
N ASN A 452 8.45 -55.11 50.75
CA ASN A 452 7.46 -56.13 51.09
C ASN A 452 8.06 -57.52 51.39
N HIS A 453 9.24 -57.83 50.83
CA HIS A 453 9.87 -59.14 50.90
C HIS A 453 11.15 -59.16 51.73
N CYS A 454 11.41 -60.32 52.33
CA CYS A 454 12.53 -60.57 53.20
C CYS A 454 13.36 -61.75 52.67
N LYS A 455 14.66 -61.54 52.49
CA LYS A 455 15.58 -62.62 52.09
C LYS A 455 16.29 -63.23 53.29
N PRO A 456 16.53 -64.56 53.31
CA PRO A 456 17.30 -65.20 54.38
C PRO A 456 18.74 -64.68 54.38
N ILE A 457 19.30 -64.52 55.56
CA ILE A 457 20.70 -64.09 55.74
C ILE A 457 21.59 -65.25 55.27
N SER A 458 22.10 -65.15 54.05
CA SER A 458 23.12 -66.06 53.55
C SER A 458 24.49 -65.69 54.15
N PRO A 459 25.45 -66.62 54.26
CA PRO A 459 26.78 -66.31 54.79
C PRO A 459 27.59 -65.31 53.93
N ASP A 460 27.07 -64.93 52.74
CA ASP A 460 27.61 -63.86 51.89
C ASP A 460 26.84 -62.54 51.99
N ASP A 461 25.70 -62.49 52.70
CA ASP A 461 25.02 -61.24 53.03
C ASP A 461 25.63 -60.68 54.31
N ASN A 462 26.69 -59.88 54.17
CA ASN A 462 27.12 -58.97 55.23
C ASN A 462 25.91 -58.13 55.64
N VAL A 463 25.44 -58.36 56.86
CA VAL A 463 24.65 -57.40 57.63
C VAL A 463 25.60 -56.26 57.92
N ASP A 464 25.64 -55.31 56.99
CA ASP A 464 25.94 -53.89 57.14
C ASP A 464 26.20 -53.36 55.73
N GLU A 465 25.60 -52.20 55.41
CA GLU A 465 25.92 -51.34 54.26
C GLU A 465 25.07 -51.53 52.98
N TYR A 466 23.95 -50.80 52.93
CA TYR A 466 23.67 -49.99 51.73
C TYR A 466 23.01 -48.66 52.12
N SER A 467 23.85 -47.74 52.59
CA SER A 467 23.68 -46.32 52.30
C SER A 467 24.43 -46.02 51.00
N GLY A 468 23.85 -45.19 50.13
CA GLY A 468 24.51 -44.67 48.92
C GLY A 468 23.67 -44.94 47.67
N ASP A 469 22.73 -44.07 47.34
CA ASP A 469 23.00 -42.85 46.55
C ASP A 469 23.92 -43.12 45.36
N SER A 470 23.32 -43.16 44.16
CA SER A 470 24.00 -43.16 42.87
C SER A 470 23.01 -42.71 41.79
N GLY A 471 22.88 -41.40 41.59
CA GLY A 471 22.41 -40.87 40.30
C GLY A 471 23.52 -40.92 39.24
N PRO A 472 23.25 -40.47 38.00
CA PRO A 472 22.30 -41.01 37.04
C PRO A 472 23.02 -41.54 35.77
N SER A 473 22.40 -42.49 35.05
CA SER A 473 22.86 -42.94 33.72
C SER A 473 22.10 -42.21 32.59
N PRO A 474 22.76 -41.75 31.50
CA PRO A 474 22.12 -41.11 30.35
C PRO A 474 21.60 -42.13 29.29
N PRO A 475 20.81 -41.69 28.29
CA PRO A 475 19.56 -42.34 27.90
C PRO A 475 19.66 -43.30 26.71
N ILE A 476 18.66 -44.19 26.57
CA ILE A 476 18.40 -44.99 25.37
C ILE A 476 17.18 -44.39 24.64
N PRO A 477 17.25 -44.15 23.32
CA PRO A 477 16.21 -43.47 22.55
C PRO A 477 15.13 -44.43 22.05
N SER A 478 13.87 -44.02 22.20
CA SER A 478 12.74 -44.61 21.47
C SER A 478 11.84 -43.50 20.95
N HIS A 479 12.12 -43.06 19.72
CA HIS A 479 11.20 -42.25 18.92
C HIS A 479 9.97 -43.10 18.56
N ILE A 480 8.79 -42.65 19.00
CA ILE A 480 7.48 -43.08 18.51
C ILE A 480 6.97 -41.92 17.62
N PRO A 481 6.44 -42.17 16.41
CA PRO A 481 5.98 -41.12 15.50
C PRO A 481 4.79 -40.34 16.06
N PRO A 482 4.64 -39.03 15.73
CA PRO A 482 3.60 -38.18 16.30
C PRO A 482 2.22 -38.62 15.80
N LYS A 483 1.31 -38.89 16.75
CA LYS A 483 -0.13 -38.92 16.47
C LYS A 483 -0.59 -37.49 16.19
N ALA A 484 -1.38 -37.32 15.13
CA ALA A 484 -1.97 -36.05 14.74
C ALA A 484 -2.77 -35.45 15.92
N GLU A 485 -2.44 -34.20 16.28
CA GLU A 485 -3.17 -33.45 17.30
C GLU A 485 -4.59 -33.15 16.81
N HIS A 486 -5.56 -33.48 17.65
CA HIS A 486 -6.92 -32.98 17.54
C HIS A 486 -6.94 -31.51 17.95
N LEU A 487 -7.59 -30.68 17.12
CA LEU A 487 -7.79 -29.26 17.34
C LEU A 487 -8.50 -29.01 18.68
N HIS A 488 -7.87 -28.27 19.59
CA HIS A 488 -8.44 -27.88 20.88
C HIS A 488 -9.81 -27.19 20.67
N PRO A 489 -10.87 -27.53 21.43
CA PRO A 489 -12.20 -26.92 21.29
C PRO A 489 -12.20 -25.39 21.45
N GLY A 490 -11.23 -24.81 22.18
CA GLY A 490 -11.06 -23.36 22.29
C GLY A 490 -10.61 -22.66 20.99
N ALA A 491 -9.81 -23.32 20.15
CA ALA A 491 -9.35 -22.76 18.87
C ALA A 491 -10.49 -22.71 17.85
N LEU A 492 -11.40 -23.70 17.87
CA LEU A 492 -12.59 -23.72 17.02
C LEU A 492 -13.58 -22.60 17.40
N VAL A 493 -13.77 -22.34 18.69
CA VAL A 493 -14.61 -21.23 19.18
C VAL A 493 -14.00 -19.88 18.79
N GLY A 494 -12.69 -19.70 18.93
CA GLY A 494 -12.01 -18.46 18.50
C GLY A 494 -12.14 -18.17 17.01
N ILE A 495 -11.98 -19.20 16.16
CA ILE A 495 -12.10 -19.07 14.70
C ILE A 495 -13.56 -18.77 14.30
N THR A 496 -14.54 -19.43 14.92
CA THR A 496 -15.96 -19.15 14.62
C THR A 496 -16.39 -17.75 15.05
N MET A 497 -15.94 -17.26 16.20
CA MET A 497 -16.20 -15.89 16.66
C MET A 497 -15.53 -14.84 15.77
N GLY A 498 -14.29 -15.08 15.32
CA GLY A 498 -13.60 -14.19 14.38
C GLY A 498 -14.29 -14.09 13.02
N VAL A 499 -14.78 -15.22 12.48
CA VAL A 499 -15.54 -15.24 11.22
C VAL A 499 -16.89 -14.54 11.37
N LEU A 500 -17.56 -14.68 12.52
CA LEU A 500 -18.84 -14.01 12.78
C LEU A 500 -18.66 -12.48 12.91
N CYS A 501 -17.63 -12.03 13.63
CA CYS A 501 -17.32 -10.60 13.77
C CYS A 501 -16.96 -9.96 12.42
N THR A 502 -16.14 -10.63 11.61
CA THR A 502 -15.79 -10.12 10.27
C THR A 502 -16.99 -10.04 9.33
N ALA A 503 -17.89 -11.03 9.37
CA ALA A 503 -19.14 -11.00 8.61
C ALA A 503 -20.06 -9.83 9.02
N LEU A 504 -20.17 -9.54 10.32
CA LEU A 504 -20.97 -8.42 10.83
C LEU A 504 -20.41 -7.05 10.41
N VAL A 505 -19.09 -6.89 10.42
CA VAL A 505 -18.43 -5.67 9.94
C VAL A 505 -18.67 -5.47 8.44
N LEU A 506 -18.57 -6.53 7.63
CA LEU A 506 -18.84 -6.46 6.20
C LEU A 506 -20.31 -6.12 5.88
N LEU A 507 -21.26 -6.65 6.66
CA LEU A 507 -22.68 -6.28 6.55
C LEU A 507 -22.93 -4.82 6.94
N ALA A 508 -22.29 -4.31 7.99
CA ALA A 508 -22.39 -2.92 8.42
C ALA A 508 -21.81 -1.95 7.35
N VAL A 509 -20.67 -2.29 6.77
CA VAL A 509 -20.06 -1.53 5.67
C VAL A 509 -20.95 -1.57 4.42
N GLY A 510 -21.49 -2.74 4.07
CA GLY A 510 -22.44 -2.89 2.97
C GLY A 510 -23.71 -2.05 3.14
N TYR A 511 -24.27 -2.03 4.36
CA TYR A 511 -25.41 -1.18 4.71
C TYR A 511 -25.08 0.31 4.60
N HIS A 512 -23.89 0.73 5.06
CA HIS A 512 -23.45 2.12 4.95
C HIS A 512 -23.26 2.57 3.49
N LEU A 513 -22.72 1.69 2.64
CA LEU A 513 -22.53 1.96 1.22
C LEU A 513 -23.86 1.98 0.46
N ALA A 514 -24.80 1.10 0.80
CA ALA A 514 -26.16 1.12 0.25
C ALA A 514 -26.92 2.39 0.67
N ARG A 515 -26.80 2.81 1.93
CA ARG A 515 -27.40 4.05 2.43
C ARG A 515 -26.83 5.30 1.76
N LYS A 516 -25.54 5.33 1.41
CA LYS A 516 -24.94 6.40 0.60
C LYS A 516 -25.43 6.43 -0.84
N ARG A 517 -25.83 5.28 -1.42
CA ARG A 517 -26.35 5.20 -2.81
C ARG A 517 -27.84 5.52 -2.95
N CYS A 518 -28.61 5.52 -1.85
CA CYS A 518 -30.06 5.75 -1.89
C CYS A 518 -30.51 7.14 -1.41
N HIS A 519 -29.61 8.13 -1.32
CA HIS A 519 -30.04 9.52 -1.11
C HIS A 519 -30.37 10.18 -2.47
N PRO A 520 -31.64 10.50 -2.78
CA PRO A 520 -31.95 11.37 -3.90
C PRO A 520 -31.46 12.80 -3.61
N PRO A 521 -31.08 13.58 -4.64
CA PRO A 521 -30.56 14.92 -4.44
C PRO A 521 -31.68 15.85 -3.94
N SER A 522 -31.52 16.38 -2.72
CA SER A 522 -32.38 17.46 -2.25
C SER A 522 -31.99 18.76 -2.94
N SER A 523 -32.98 19.42 -3.52
CA SER A 523 -32.95 20.74 -4.14
C SER A 523 -32.11 21.76 -3.36
N MET A 524 -31.16 22.40 -4.04
CA MET A 524 -30.58 23.66 -3.59
C MET A 524 -31.64 24.75 -3.70
N GLU A 525 -32.08 25.27 -2.56
CA GLU A 525 -32.86 26.51 -2.47
C GLU A 525 -31.92 27.64 -2.04
N TYR A 526 -31.76 28.63 -2.91
CA TYR A 526 -31.07 29.88 -2.64
C TYR A 526 -31.79 30.65 -1.52
N LYS A 527 -31.05 31.03 -0.46
CA LYS A 527 -31.49 32.11 0.45
C LYS A 527 -30.32 33.01 0.83
N TYR A 528 -30.32 34.21 0.24
CA TYR A 528 -29.60 35.39 0.70
C TYR A 528 -30.36 36.01 1.88
N GLY A 529 -29.65 36.44 2.93
CA GLY A 529 -30.26 37.18 4.04
C GLY A 529 -29.34 37.43 5.25
N SER A 530 -28.44 38.41 5.10
CA SER A 530 -27.83 39.35 6.07
C SER A 530 -27.44 38.93 7.51
N PRO A 531 -26.27 39.39 8.03
CA PRO A 531 -25.73 39.02 9.34
C PRO A 531 -26.20 39.93 10.48
N ARG A 532 -26.38 39.35 11.67
CA ARG A 532 -26.53 40.06 12.95
C ARG A 532 -25.21 40.02 13.72
N GLU A 533 -24.57 41.18 13.76
CA GLU A 533 -23.89 41.84 14.88
C GLU A 533 -23.31 40.94 16.00
N LYS A 534 -21.97 40.93 16.11
CA LYS A 534 -21.27 40.83 17.38
C LYS A 534 -20.61 42.18 17.66
N GLU A 535 -21.05 42.81 18.74
CA GLU A 535 -20.44 43.97 19.36
C GLU A 535 -19.00 43.67 19.79
N MET A 536 -18.08 44.58 19.47
CA MET A 536 -16.82 44.78 20.17
C MET A 536 -16.63 46.30 20.25
N GLY A 537 -16.71 46.84 21.46
CA GLY A 537 -16.71 48.27 21.72
C GLY A 537 -15.36 48.94 21.47
N LEU A 538 -15.42 50.18 20.99
CA LEU A 538 -14.34 51.15 21.11
C LEU A 538 -14.94 52.47 21.61
N GLN A 539 -14.40 52.91 22.74
CA GLN A 539 -14.85 54.03 23.55
C GLN A 539 -14.35 55.36 22.97
N GLN A 540 -15.26 56.28 22.72
CA GLN A 540 -14.97 57.61 22.19
C GLN A 540 -14.74 58.59 23.36
N VAL A 541 -13.55 59.18 23.44
CA VAL A 541 -13.23 60.23 24.42
C VAL A 541 -13.81 61.55 23.92
N SER A 542 -14.64 62.18 24.75
CA SER A 542 -15.26 63.47 24.50
C SER A 542 -14.27 64.62 24.62
N ALA A 543 -14.17 65.45 23.60
CA ALA A 543 -13.53 66.76 23.67
C ALA A 543 -14.58 67.84 24.03
N SER A 544 -14.44 68.43 25.22
CA SER A 544 -14.77 69.83 25.49
C SER A 544 -14.24 70.22 26.86
N GLN A 545 -13.34 71.21 26.91
CA GLN A 545 -13.66 72.59 27.31
C GLN A 545 -12.43 73.32 27.86
N LYS A 546 -12.13 74.48 27.23
CA LYS A 546 -11.55 75.73 27.77
C LYS A 546 -10.43 75.62 28.83
N VAL A 547 -9.27 76.22 28.57
CA VAL A 547 -8.94 77.65 28.79
C VAL A 547 -7.82 78.02 27.81
#